data_AF-A0AA39ULP3-F1
#
_entry.id   AF-A0AA39ULP3-F1
#
_cell.length_a   1.000
_cell.length_b   1.000
_cell.length_c   1.000
_cell.angle_alpha   90.00
_cell.angle_beta   90.00
_cell.angle_gamma   90.00
#
_symmetry.space_group_name_H-M   'P 1'
#
loop_
_entity.id
_entity.type
_entity.pdbx_description
1 polymer ?
#
loop_
_entity_poly.entity_id
_entity_poly.type
_entity_poly.pdbx_seq_one_letter_code
_entity_poly.pdbx_strand_id
1 'polypeptide(L)'
;MCTSESEPWCFTVLRSSGLHLLRPEKSWRPIITIQVESKGGSVDCDATPYHETTLGSDGQNPNQKEIFYIHDVSPYSKISIKVWHRSQSKKKRKRILVANACHMLRELVKEHNEPEQCLDVRLNTLPGTAKRHKGARPGMWPKLSLRVRPPSIPKLHHEEPLFDDDDLSCYSDSMPPTPSSTDPTLSGQGDLIVLPPPTEQELKRRLQPYIIDSDDEMTPLLIDDNAYLNSAPPILPQYSETEKPEDLPPMGVTQRIVASFTMYAELRDETHYERAFSRQQMEWTYVGGLLTAMAAVDTAVFSISPDTLFVINPIARSFIALSSTACGLGIFCDAWFIFRYNFVPLDTARVRSRDMFGSYFFFSLQARVPIICMLMSGMSLMGFLGVVAWSVWPTGLLVLSFLVGVLMTLQFLVFGAWWFVGKVMCMGRKIGRAVKWLVGRGSGEGTSNTP
;
A
#
# COMPACT_ATOMS: atom_id res chain seq x y z
N MET A 1 -6.42 35.72 27.96
CA MET A 1 -5.77 34.44 28.25
C MET A 1 -4.57 34.34 27.33
N CYS A 2 -3.36 34.60 27.82
CA CYS A 2 -2.14 34.44 27.01
C CYS A 2 -1.82 32.94 26.98
N THR A 3 -2.06 32.28 25.85
CA THR A 3 -1.54 30.93 25.63
C THR A 3 -0.04 31.07 25.43
N SER A 4 0.73 30.83 26.50
CA SER A 4 2.18 30.68 26.38
C SER A 4 2.43 29.54 25.39
N GLU A 5 2.94 29.85 24.20
CA GLU A 5 3.35 28.85 23.22
C GLU A 5 4.44 28.00 23.87
N SER A 6 4.07 26.80 24.31
CA SER A 6 5.05 25.86 24.85
C SER A 6 5.94 25.42 23.69
N GLU A 7 7.25 25.44 23.91
CA GLU A 7 8.18 24.82 22.96
C GLU A 7 7.76 23.35 22.69
N PRO A 8 7.94 22.85 21.46
CA PRO A 8 7.60 21.47 21.12
C PRO A 8 8.64 20.47 21.65
N TRP A 9 8.18 19.26 21.90
CA TRP A 9 9.08 18.11 22.08
C TRP A 9 9.71 17.71 20.76
N CYS A 10 11.01 17.44 20.74
CA CYS A 10 11.71 17.01 19.52
C CYS A 10 12.11 15.53 19.61
N PHE A 11 11.79 14.78 18.56
CA PHE A 11 12.14 13.36 18.43
C PHE A 11 12.95 13.11 17.17
N THR A 12 13.95 12.25 17.29
CA THR A 12 14.69 11.71 16.14
C THR A 12 14.85 10.20 16.31
N VAL A 13 14.39 9.44 15.34
CA VAL A 13 14.63 7.99 15.28
C VAL A 13 16.02 7.76 14.71
N LEU A 14 16.91 7.10 15.46
CA LEU A 14 18.29 6.89 15.01
C LEU A 14 18.43 5.53 14.30
N ARG A 15 18.08 4.46 15.00
CA ARG A 15 18.20 3.08 14.51
C ARG A 15 17.33 2.12 15.31
N SER A 16 17.20 0.91 14.81
CA SER A 16 16.61 -0.22 15.53
C SER A 16 17.61 -1.36 15.62
N SER A 17 17.46 -2.22 16.62
CA SER A 17 18.30 -3.42 16.79
C SER A 17 17.44 -4.60 17.23
N GLY A 18 17.79 -5.80 16.79
CA GLY A 18 17.04 -7.02 17.15
C GLY A 18 15.68 -7.19 16.44
N LEU A 19 15.33 -6.35 15.46
CA LEU A 19 14.05 -6.50 14.73
C LEU A 19 13.98 -7.77 13.87
N HIS A 20 15.11 -8.36 13.50
CA HIS A 20 15.17 -9.66 12.82
C HIS A 20 14.63 -10.80 13.70
N LEU A 21 14.53 -10.62 15.03
CA LEU A 21 13.92 -11.60 15.92
C LEU A 21 12.39 -11.65 15.78
N LEU A 22 11.80 -10.60 15.21
CA LEU A 22 10.35 -10.49 15.06
C LEU A 22 9.82 -11.19 13.80
N ARG A 23 10.66 -11.41 12.80
CA ARG A 23 10.28 -11.98 11.51
C ARG A 23 11.43 -12.81 10.92
N PRO A 24 11.14 -13.98 10.32
CA PRO A 24 12.16 -14.84 9.72
C PRO A 24 12.71 -14.34 8.37
N GLU A 25 12.15 -13.26 7.82
CA GLU A 25 12.57 -12.72 6.53
C GLU A 25 13.96 -12.07 6.67
N LYS A 26 14.89 -12.49 5.80
CA LYS A 26 16.30 -12.04 5.84
C LYS A 26 16.48 -10.53 5.61
N SER A 27 15.49 -9.87 5.02
CA SER A 27 15.54 -8.43 4.74
C SER A 27 14.14 -7.83 4.61
N TRP A 28 13.74 -6.99 5.57
CA TRP A 28 12.53 -6.18 5.49
C TRP A 28 12.80 -4.77 5.99
N ARG A 29 11.99 -3.79 5.55
CA ARG A 29 12.15 -2.37 5.92
C ARG A 29 11.10 -2.01 6.98
N PRO A 30 11.51 -1.78 8.25
CA PRO A 30 10.58 -1.40 9.31
C PRO A 30 9.99 -0.02 9.09
N ILE A 31 8.71 0.14 9.38
CA ILE A 31 8.04 1.42 9.42
C ILE A 31 7.74 1.71 10.90
N ILE A 32 8.32 2.78 11.43
CA ILE A 32 8.14 3.20 12.83
C ILE A 32 7.13 4.34 12.84
N THR A 33 6.10 4.22 13.68
CA THR A 33 5.16 5.32 13.94
C THR A 33 5.21 5.72 15.40
N ILE A 34 5.35 7.02 15.67
CA ILE A 34 5.33 7.61 17.01
C ILE A 34 4.06 8.45 17.12
N GLN A 35 3.23 8.16 18.12
CA GLN A 35 1.91 8.77 18.32
C GLN A 35 1.73 9.15 19.80
N VAL A 36 1.15 10.31 20.08
CA VAL A 36 0.81 10.72 21.45
C VAL A 36 -0.60 10.27 21.78
N GLU A 37 -0.75 9.54 22.89
CA GLU A 37 -2.04 9.09 23.39
C GLU A 37 -2.76 10.27 24.06
N SER A 38 -3.92 10.65 23.53
CA SER A 38 -4.74 11.72 24.11
C SER A 38 -5.32 11.27 25.45
N LYS A 39 -5.35 12.19 26.43
CA LYS A 39 -5.87 11.94 27.79
C LYS A 39 -7.35 11.51 27.84
N GLY A 40 -8.08 11.59 26.72
CA GLY A 40 -9.51 11.34 26.63
C GLY A 40 -9.96 9.92 26.24
N GLY A 41 -9.06 8.93 26.10
CA GLY A 41 -9.39 7.50 26.03
C GLY A 41 -10.26 6.97 24.87
N SER A 42 -10.95 7.82 24.09
CA SER A 42 -11.87 7.38 23.04
C SER A 42 -12.15 8.51 22.05
N VAL A 43 -11.14 8.94 21.30
CA VAL A 43 -11.36 9.79 20.13
C VAL A 43 -10.61 9.15 18.98
N ASP A 44 -11.33 8.98 17.87
CA ASP A 44 -10.95 8.25 16.66
C ASP A 44 -9.45 8.24 16.36
N CYS A 45 -8.91 7.02 16.27
CA CYS A 45 -7.48 6.70 16.17
C CYS A 45 -6.74 7.39 15.01
N ASP A 46 -7.47 7.94 14.04
CA ASP A 46 -6.93 8.40 12.77
C ASP A 46 -6.64 9.91 12.72
N ALA A 47 -7.13 10.71 13.68
CA ALA A 47 -6.95 12.17 13.66
C ALA A 47 -5.82 12.69 14.57
N THR A 48 -5.21 11.85 15.40
CA THR A 48 -4.10 12.30 16.26
C THR A 48 -2.81 12.41 15.45
N PRO A 49 -2.05 13.52 15.59
CA PRO A 49 -0.81 13.70 14.85
C PRO A 49 0.16 12.56 15.20
N TYR A 50 0.62 11.85 14.17
CA TYR A 50 1.64 10.81 14.28
C TYR A 50 2.76 11.09 13.29
N HIS A 51 3.97 10.68 13.65
CA HIS A 51 5.12 10.72 12.77
C HIS A 51 5.47 9.32 12.31
N GLU A 52 5.72 9.17 11.01
CA GLU A 52 6.09 7.91 10.40
C GLU A 52 7.47 8.01 9.75
N THR A 53 8.36 7.07 10.07
CA THR A 53 9.67 6.96 9.41
C THR A 53 9.93 5.52 8.97
N THR A 54 10.54 5.35 7.80
CA THR A 54 10.90 4.03 7.26
C THR A 54 12.39 3.78 7.43
N LEU A 55 12.74 2.74 8.17
CA LEU A 55 14.12 2.33 8.38
C LEU A 55 14.63 1.47 7.20
N GLY A 56 15.95 1.44 7.04
CA GLY A 56 16.67 0.51 6.18
C GLY A 56 16.50 -0.94 6.63
N SER A 57 16.88 -1.88 5.77
CA SER A 57 16.81 -3.32 6.07
C SER A 57 17.80 -3.76 7.17
N ASP A 58 18.82 -2.95 7.42
CA ASP A 58 19.77 -3.07 8.52
C ASP A 58 19.24 -2.43 9.83
N GLY A 59 18.07 -1.80 9.78
CA GLY A 59 17.47 -1.08 10.89
C GLY A 59 18.00 0.35 11.08
N GLN A 60 18.86 0.88 10.22
CA GLN A 60 19.30 2.28 10.30
C GLN A 60 18.26 3.23 9.73
N ASN A 61 18.08 4.41 10.33
CA ASN A 61 17.26 5.46 9.73
C ASN A 61 18.10 6.19 8.65
N PRO A 62 17.71 6.19 7.36
CA PRO A 62 18.39 7.00 6.35
C PRO A 62 18.20 8.51 6.58
N ASN A 63 17.14 8.91 7.29
CA ASN A 63 16.76 10.30 7.53
C ASN A 63 17.10 10.75 8.96
N GLN A 64 18.33 10.53 9.44
CA GLN A 64 18.71 10.93 10.82
C GLN A 64 18.65 12.45 11.08
N LYS A 65 18.57 13.26 10.02
CA LYS A 65 18.40 14.72 10.12
C LYS A 65 16.95 15.16 10.27
N GLU A 66 16.00 14.24 10.08
CA GLU A 66 14.57 14.51 10.21
C GLU A 66 14.21 14.58 11.71
N ILE A 67 13.83 15.78 12.15
CA ILE A 67 13.39 16.05 13.52
C ILE A 67 11.87 16.19 13.48
N PHE A 68 11.20 15.40 14.31
CA PHE A 68 9.76 15.49 14.50
C PHE A 68 9.42 16.32 15.73
N TYR A 69 8.53 17.29 15.56
CA TYR A 69 8.08 18.21 16.61
C TYR A 69 6.67 17.85 17.08
N ILE A 70 6.47 17.76 18.40
CA ILE A 70 5.16 17.54 19.00
C ILE A 70 4.79 18.73 19.88
N HIS A 71 3.77 19.46 19.47
CA HIS A 71 3.25 20.64 20.15
C HIS A 71 2.18 20.26 21.18
N ASP A 72 2.00 21.12 22.18
CA ASP A 72 0.91 21.03 23.17
C ASP A 72 0.88 19.72 23.99
N VAL A 73 2.06 19.11 24.19
CA VAL A 73 2.16 17.84 24.93
C VAL A 73 2.76 18.04 26.31
N SER A 74 1.98 17.62 27.31
CA SER A 74 2.40 17.57 28.71
C SER A 74 3.49 16.51 28.94
N PRO A 75 4.45 16.72 29.85
CA PRO A 75 5.43 15.69 30.25
C PRO A 75 4.80 14.39 30.80
N TYR A 76 3.52 14.46 31.20
CA TYR A 76 2.76 13.30 31.69
C TYR A 76 2.00 12.57 30.58
N SER A 77 2.05 13.06 29.33
CA SER A 77 1.43 12.37 28.20
C SER A 77 2.19 11.10 27.86
N LYS A 78 1.44 10.11 27.38
CA LYS A 78 1.96 8.80 27.01
C LYS A 78 2.21 8.75 25.52
N ILE A 79 3.37 8.24 25.13
CA ILE A 79 3.76 8.05 23.74
C ILE A 79 3.65 6.57 23.40
N SER A 80 2.97 6.28 22.29
CA SER A 80 2.89 4.97 21.68
C SER A 80 3.81 4.90 20.48
N ILE A 81 4.81 4.02 20.56
CA ILE A 81 5.72 3.69 19.48
C ILE A 81 5.24 2.36 18.89
N LYS A 82 4.95 2.33 17.59
CA LYS A 82 4.50 1.12 16.89
C LYS A 82 5.45 0.81 15.74
N VAL A 83 5.79 -0.47 15.58
CA VAL A 83 6.67 -0.98 14.52
C VAL A 83 5.85 -1.81 13.57
N TRP A 84 5.75 -1.35 12.33
CA TRP A 84 4.97 -1.95 11.28
C TRP A 84 5.86 -2.61 10.23
N HIS A 85 5.43 -3.77 9.78
CA HIS A 85 5.96 -4.44 8.61
C HIS A 85 5.02 -4.22 7.43
N ARG A 86 5.57 -3.79 6.29
CA ARG A 86 4.86 -3.74 5.01
C ARG A 86 5.32 -4.91 4.16
N SER A 87 4.40 -5.82 3.84
CA SER A 87 4.70 -6.92 2.90
C SER A 87 5.19 -6.34 1.57
N GLN A 88 6.32 -6.84 1.07
CA GLN A 88 6.85 -6.46 -0.23
C GLN A 88 6.05 -7.07 -1.40
N SER A 89 5.10 -7.97 -1.11
CA SER A 89 4.22 -8.52 -2.13
C SER A 89 3.38 -7.41 -2.77
N LYS A 90 3.45 -7.32 -4.09
CA LYS A 90 2.71 -6.33 -4.90
C LYS A 90 1.19 -6.39 -4.70
N LYS A 91 0.65 -7.51 -4.18
CA LYS A 91 -0.79 -7.81 -4.12
C LYS A 91 -1.52 -7.26 -2.90
N LYS A 92 -0.84 -7.03 -1.75
CA LYS A 92 -1.49 -6.49 -0.54
C LYS A 92 -0.45 -5.70 0.28
N ARG A 93 -0.38 -4.38 0.08
CA ARG A 93 0.44 -3.43 0.87
C ARG A 93 -0.16 -3.22 2.28
N LYS A 94 -0.63 -4.28 2.95
CA LYS A 94 -1.15 -4.19 4.32
C LYS A 94 0.01 -4.04 5.29
N ARG A 95 -0.09 -3.06 6.18
CA ARG A 95 0.82 -2.90 7.31
C ARG A 95 0.40 -3.88 8.40
N ILE A 96 1.38 -4.60 8.94
CA ILE A 96 1.19 -5.57 10.02
C ILE A 96 1.95 -5.02 11.22
N LEU A 97 1.25 -4.81 12.34
CA LEU A 97 1.89 -4.39 13.58
C LEU A 97 2.71 -5.57 14.12
N VAL A 98 4.00 -5.35 14.33
CA VAL A 98 4.94 -6.41 14.74
C VAL A 98 5.37 -6.23 16.20
N ALA A 99 5.58 -4.98 16.61
CA ALA A 99 5.93 -4.65 17.98
C ALA A 99 5.38 -3.27 18.36
N ASN A 100 5.21 -3.04 19.65
CA ASN A 100 4.83 -1.75 20.20
C ASN A 100 5.61 -1.44 21.48
N ALA A 101 5.72 -0.18 21.85
CA ALA A 101 6.20 0.27 23.14
C ALA A 101 5.37 1.47 23.57
N CYS A 102 5.14 1.60 24.86
CA CYS A 102 4.38 2.70 25.43
C CYS A 102 5.13 3.25 26.63
N HIS A 103 5.46 4.53 26.61
CA HIS A 103 6.24 5.19 27.67
C HIS A 103 5.65 6.55 28.01
N MET A 104 5.78 6.98 29.26
CA MET A 104 5.48 8.37 29.60
C MET A 104 6.65 9.27 29.18
N LEU A 105 6.34 10.44 28.65
CA LEU A 105 7.35 11.43 28.22
C LEU A 105 8.40 11.73 29.30
N ARG A 106 7.94 11.95 30.54
CA ARG A 106 8.81 12.17 31.70
C ARG A 106 9.80 11.03 31.97
N GLU A 107 9.44 9.78 31.66
CA GLU A 107 10.32 8.63 31.88
C GLU A 107 11.44 8.61 30.85
N LEU A 108 11.09 8.89 29.59
CA LEU A 108 12.06 8.99 28.51
C LEU A 108 13.12 10.08 28.79
N VAL A 109 12.72 11.19 29.41
CA VAL A 109 13.68 12.25 29.81
C VAL A 109 14.52 11.84 31.01
N LYS A 110 13.95 11.13 31.99
CA LYS A 110 14.71 10.68 33.17
C LYS A 110 15.79 9.66 32.82
N GLU A 111 15.52 8.79 31.84
CA GLU A 111 16.51 7.84 31.34
C GLU A 111 17.60 8.53 30.48
N HIS A 112 17.35 9.76 30.03
CA HIS A 112 18.23 10.54 29.18
C HIS A 112 19.10 11.48 30.03
N ASN A 113 20.16 10.94 30.63
CA ASN A 113 21.03 11.70 31.54
C ASN A 113 21.84 12.82 30.88
N GLU A 114 22.10 12.76 29.56
CA GLU A 114 22.93 13.71 28.83
C GLU A 114 22.23 14.17 27.53
N PRO A 115 22.22 15.47 27.17
CA PRO A 115 21.41 16.07 26.08
C PRO A 115 21.67 15.53 24.65
N GLU A 116 22.63 14.62 24.48
CA GLU A 116 22.92 13.96 23.20
C GLU A 116 22.86 12.43 23.25
N GLN A 117 22.56 11.85 24.42
CA GLN A 117 22.58 10.40 24.61
C GLN A 117 21.45 9.73 23.84
N CYS A 118 21.76 8.57 23.29
CA CYS A 118 20.78 7.74 22.62
C CYS A 118 19.97 6.96 23.66
N LEU A 119 18.65 7.13 23.65
CA LEU A 119 17.71 6.38 24.47
C LEU A 119 17.33 5.07 23.78
N ASP A 120 17.60 3.93 24.41
CA ASP A 120 17.26 2.61 23.88
C ASP A 120 15.92 2.12 24.45
N VAL A 121 14.85 2.32 23.69
CA VAL A 121 13.50 1.89 24.05
C VAL A 121 13.30 0.41 23.73
N ARG A 122 12.92 -0.40 24.73
CA ARG A 122 12.60 -1.82 24.54
C ARG A 122 11.22 -1.99 23.91
N LEU A 123 11.15 -2.80 22.85
CA LEU A 123 9.91 -3.06 22.12
C LEU A 123 9.22 -4.33 22.65
N ASN A 124 7.92 -4.25 22.91
CA ASN A 124 7.07 -5.38 23.25
C ASN A 124 6.60 -6.07 21.97
N THR A 125 6.83 -7.38 21.89
CA THR A 125 6.44 -8.19 20.74
C THR A 125 4.98 -8.60 20.86
N LEU A 126 4.17 -8.44 19.81
CA LEU A 126 2.77 -8.87 19.87
C LEU A 126 2.67 -10.41 19.98
N PRO A 127 1.86 -10.94 20.91
CA PRO A 127 1.63 -12.38 21.01
C PRO A 127 1.04 -12.90 19.70
N GLY A 128 1.67 -13.92 19.11
CA GLY A 128 1.26 -14.53 17.84
C GLY A 128 2.17 -14.24 16.64
N THR A 129 3.01 -13.20 16.69
CA THR A 129 3.96 -12.91 15.60
C THR A 129 5.35 -13.53 15.83
N ALA A 130 5.75 -13.69 17.09
CA ALA A 130 7.04 -14.25 17.46
C ALA A 130 7.02 -15.79 17.38
N LYS A 131 7.56 -16.35 16.30
CA LYS A 131 8.02 -17.75 16.34
C LYS A 131 9.19 -17.80 17.33
N ARG A 132 9.02 -18.51 18.45
CA ARG A 132 10.10 -18.70 19.44
C ARG A 132 11.29 -19.34 18.74
N HIS A 133 12.32 -18.55 18.46
CA HIS A 133 13.59 -19.06 17.99
C HIS A 133 14.23 -19.86 19.14
N LYS A 134 14.23 -21.19 19.02
CA LYS A 134 15.00 -22.08 19.88
C LYS A 134 16.48 -21.73 19.68
N GLY A 135 17.08 -21.00 20.61
CA GLY A 135 18.49 -20.59 20.56
C GLY A 135 18.77 -19.09 20.62
N ALA A 136 17.76 -18.23 20.85
CA ALA A 136 18.03 -16.82 21.11
C ALA A 136 18.89 -16.68 22.38
N ARG A 137 20.03 -15.98 22.27
CA ARG A 137 20.89 -15.68 23.42
C ARG A 137 20.08 -14.88 24.46
N PRO A 138 20.14 -15.24 25.75
CA PRO A 138 19.52 -14.45 26.81
C PRO A 138 19.98 -12.99 26.71
N GLY A 139 19.05 -12.04 26.65
CA GLY A 139 19.35 -10.61 26.64
C GLY A 139 19.23 -9.88 25.30
N MET A 140 19.00 -10.58 24.18
CA MET A 140 18.80 -9.90 22.89
C MET A 140 17.31 -9.60 22.67
N TRP A 141 16.91 -8.36 22.94
CA TRP A 141 15.55 -7.88 22.77
C TRP A 141 15.46 -6.88 21.60
N PRO A 142 14.34 -6.84 20.87
CA PRO A 142 14.11 -5.78 19.90
C PRO A 142 14.09 -4.43 20.63
N LYS A 143 14.93 -3.49 20.18
CA LYS A 143 15.06 -2.16 20.76
C LYS A 143 15.09 -1.08 19.69
N LEU A 144 14.62 0.10 20.03
CA LEU A 144 14.60 1.29 19.19
C LEU A 144 15.42 2.40 19.85
N SER A 145 16.45 2.85 19.16
CA SER A 145 17.34 3.93 19.57
C SER A 145 16.73 5.27 19.14
N LEU A 146 16.34 6.11 20.11
CA LEU A 146 15.71 7.41 19.92
C LEU A 146 16.57 8.52 20.54
N ARG A 147 16.52 9.72 19.96
CA ARG A 147 16.98 10.95 20.60
C ARG A 147 15.76 11.80 20.94
N VAL A 148 15.63 12.20 22.20
CA VAL A 148 14.49 12.97 22.71
C VAL A 148 15.02 14.26 23.29
N ARG A 149 14.56 15.40 22.79
CA ARG A 149 14.87 16.71 23.37
C ARG A 149 13.59 17.25 24.03
N PRO A 150 13.59 17.43 25.37
CA PRO A 150 12.47 18.09 26.04
C PRO A 150 12.38 19.56 25.61
N PRO A 151 11.19 20.17 25.70
CA PRO A 151 11.05 21.60 25.50
C PRO A 151 11.94 22.35 26.49
N SER A 152 12.63 23.40 26.04
CA SER A 152 13.44 24.24 26.92
C SER A 152 12.47 25.00 27.80
N ILE A 153 12.31 24.55 29.05
CA ILE A 153 11.60 25.34 30.03
C ILE A 153 12.41 26.63 30.15
N PRO A 154 11.84 27.81 29.82
CA PRO A 154 12.54 29.06 30.03
C PRO A 154 12.95 29.04 31.49
N LYS A 155 14.26 29.06 31.76
CA LYS A 155 14.75 29.26 33.12
C LYS A 155 14.17 30.61 33.51
N LEU A 156 13.08 30.58 34.29
CA LEU A 156 12.47 31.78 34.81
C LEU A 156 13.58 32.40 35.67
N HIS A 157 14.25 33.41 35.13
CA HIS A 157 15.26 34.18 35.83
C HIS A 157 14.53 34.88 36.98
N HIS A 158 14.41 34.20 38.09
CA HIS A 158 14.02 34.77 39.37
C HIS A 158 15.22 34.63 40.31
N GLU A 159 16.26 35.39 39.97
CA GLU A 159 17.17 35.93 40.97
C GLU A 159 16.90 37.43 41.00
N GLU A 160 15.93 37.85 41.82
CA GLU A 160 15.99 39.18 42.42
C GLU A 160 16.98 39.08 43.60
N PRO A 161 18.09 39.81 43.57
CA PRO A 161 18.88 40.03 44.77
C PRO A 161 18.06 40.92 45.70
N LEU A 162 17.55 40.34 46.79
CA LEU A 162 16.88 41.09 47.84
C LEU A 162 17.93 41.97 48.54
N PHE A 163 17.63 43.26 48.59
CA PHE A 163 18.38 44.27 49.30
C PHE A 163 18.56 43.90 50.78
N ASP A 164 19.79 44.06 51.27
CA ASP A 164 20.09 44.30 52.68
C ASP A 164 19.41 45.60 53.10
N ASP A 165 18.59 45.57 54.16
CA ASP A 165 18.38 46.69 55.08
C ASP A 165 17.62 46.20 56.34
N ASP A 166 18.38 46.08 57.41
CA ASP A 166 18.17 46.46 58.81
C ASP A 166 16.80 46.30 59.55
N ASP A 167 16.94 45.72 60.76
CA ASP A 167 16.30 46.08 62.04
C ASP A 167 14.76 46.15 62.16
N LEU A 168 14.17 45.17 62.87
CA LEU A 168 13.50 45.42 64.16
C LEU A 168 13.03 44.14 64.90
N SER A 169 13.56 44.02 66.11
CA SER A 169 13.15 43.35 67.35
C SER A 169 11.77 42.69 67.56
N CYS A 170 11.84 41.51 68.21
CA CYS A 170 11.12 41.06 69.42
C CYS A 170 9.58 40.94 69.43
N TYR A 171 9.06 39.71 69.61
CA TYR A 171 8.59 39.18 70.91
C TYR A 171 7.91 37.81 70.72
N SER A 172 8.31 36.83 71.56
CA SER A 172 7.49 35.78 72.23
C SER A 172 6.58 34.85 71.42
N ASP A 173 6.30 33.60 71.81
CA ASP A 173 6.77 32.67 72.85
C ASP A 173 5.91 31.38 72.62
N SER A 174 6.42 30.24 73.08
CA SER A 174 5.64 29.10 73.58
C SER A 174 4.96 28.07 72.63
N MET A 175 5.64 26.91 72.58
CA MET A 175 5.15 25.56 72.98
C MET A 175 4.35 24.68 71.97
N PRO A 176 4.37 23.32 72.14
CA PRO A 176 4.80 22.40 71.08
C PRO A 176 3.77 21.24 70.87
N PRO A 177 4.13 19.99 70.46
CA PRO A 177 3.40 19.26 69.42
C PRO A 177 2.38 18.24 69.96
N THR A 178 1.43 17.84 69.11
CA THR A 178 0.60 16.64 69.35
C THR A 178 0.46 15.81 68.07
N PRO A 179 0.73 14.50 68.12
CA PRO A 179 0.49 13.58 67.03
C PRO A 179 -0.93 12.99 67.13
N SER A 180 -1.62 12.84 66.01
CA SER A 180 -2.85 12.04 65.93
C SER A 180 -2.83 11.15 64.69
N SER A 181 -2.45 9.90 64.95
CA SER A 181 -3.04 8.68 64.39
C SER A 181 -4.51 8.86 64.02
N THR A 182 -4.95 8.33 62.87
CA THR A 182 -6.12 7.43 62.73
C THR A 182 -6.19 6.92 61.28
N ASP A 183 -5.86 5.64 61.10
CA ASP A 183 -6.31 4.83 59.95
C ASP A 183 -7.83 4.70 59.99
N PRO A 184 -8.49 4.59 58.82
CA PRO A 184 -9.40 3.47 58.69
C PRO A 184 -9.13 2.67 57.41
N THR A 185 -8.73 1.43 57.67
CA THR A 185 -8.97 0.25 56.85
C THR A 185 -10.40 0.26 56.29
N LEU A 186 -10.55 0.34 54.97
CA LEU A 186 -11.79 -0.02 54.31
C LEU A 186 -11.50 -0.97 53.15
N SER A 187 -11.88 -2.22 53.41
CA SER A 187 -11.98 -3.33 52.50
C SER A 187 -12.88 -2.98 51.30
N GLY A 188 -12.27 -2.82 50.13
CA GLY A 188 -12.94 -2.76 48.83
C GLY A 188 -12.74 -4.09 48.10
N GLN A 189 -13.58 -5.05 48.43
CA GLN A 189 -13.71 -6.34 47.76
C GLN A 189 -14.38 -6.10 46.39
N GLY A 190 -13.57 -6.11 45.33
CA GLY A 190 -13.99 -5.90 43.94
C GLY A 190 -13.82 -7.18 43.14
N ASP A 191 -14.95 -7.86 42.96
CA ASP A 191 -15.30 -8.98 42.08
C ASP A 191 -14.22 -9.49 41.11
N LEU A 192 -13.72 -10.67 41.47
CA LEU A 192 -13.10 -11.64 40.56
C LEU A 192 -14.16 -12.09 39.56
N ILE A 193 -14.11 -11.59 38.32
CA ILE A 193 -14.87 -12.16 37.20
C ILE A 193 -14.32 -13.56 36.92
N VAL A 194 -14.99 -14.56 37.50
CA VAL A 194 -14.83 -15.97 37.19
C VAL A 194 -15.34 -16.19 35.77
N LEU A 195 -14.43 -16.26 34.81
CA LEU A 195 -14.72 -16.80 33.49
C LEU A 195 -15.03 -18.30 33.62
N PRO A 196 -16.12 -18.80 33.02
CA PRO A 196 -16.41 -20.23 33.01
C PRO A 196 -15.34 -20.97 32.19
N PRO A 197 -15.00 -22.22 32.56
CA PRO A 197 -14.04 -23.03 31.83
C PRO A 197 -14.54 -23.33 30.40
N PRO A 198 -13.66 -23.34 29.38
CA PRO A 198 -14.04 -23.72 28.04
C PRO A 198 -14.38 -25.22 28.01
N THR A 199 -15.57 -25.52 27.51
CA THR A 199 -16.13 -26.85 27.34
C THR A 199 -15.25 -27.68 26.39
N GLU A 200 -14.89 -28.89 26.83
CA GLU A 200 -14.19 -29.90 26.04
C GLU A 200 -15.05 -30.39 24.87
N GLN A 201 -14.97 -29.74 23.70
CA GLN A 201 -15.53 -30.34 22.48
C GLN A 201 -14.99 -29.72 21.18
N GLU A 202 -13.67 -29.72 20.96
CA GLU A 202 -13.15 -29.68 19.56
C GLU A 202 -11.69 -30.15 19.40
N LEU A 203 -11.25 -31.13 20.20
CA LEU A 203 -9.94 -31.78 19.99
C LEU A 203 -10.09 -33.06 19.16
N LYS A 204 -10.44 -32.95 17.87
CA LYS A 204 -10.35 -34.11 16.96
C LYS A 204 -10.30 -33.70 15.50
N ARG A 205 -9.09 -33.51 14.93
CA ARG A 205 -8.64 -34.18 13.70
C ARG A 205 -7.25 -33.72 13.22
N ARG A 206 -6.39 -34.73 13.05
CA ARG A 206 -5.19 -34.83 12.20
C ARG A 206 -3.85 -34.32 12.77
N LEU A 207 -3.37 -35.05 13.77
CA LEU A 207 -1.95 -35.39 13.90
C LEU A 207 -1.63 -36.48 12.87
N GLN A 208 -0.80 -36.16 11.87
CA GLN A 208 -0.15 -37.14 11.00
C GLN A 208 1.33 -37.19 11.42
N PRO A 209 1.83 -38.32 11.94
CA PRO A 209 3.22 -38.42 12.36
C PRO A 209 4.14 -38.47 11.15
N TYR A 210 5.15 -37.60 11.12
CA TYR A 210 6.25 -37.70 10.17
C TYR A 210 7.20 -38.77 10.69
N ILE A 211 7.23 -39.91 10.00
CA ILE A 211 8.23 -40.96 10.21
C ILE A 211 9.54 -40.42 9.64
N ILE A 212 10.53 -40.26 10.51
CA ILE A 212 11.93 -40.15 10.12
C ILE A 212 12.41 -41.59 10.04
N ASP A 213 12.65 -42.07 8.82
CA ASP A 213 13.46 -43.26 8.60
C ASP A 213 14.69 -42.86 7.78
N SER A 214 15.83 -43.34 8.28
CA SER A 214 17.18 -43.04 7.86
C SER A 214 17.67 -44.15 6.94
N ASP A 215 18.43 -43.74 5.93
CA ASP A 215 19.48 -44.47 5.22
C ASP A 215 19.13 -45.56 4.17
N ASP A 216 20.03 -45.55 3.17
CA ASP A 216 20.32 -46.55 2.13
C ASP A 216 19.36 -46.67 0.91
N GLU A 217 19.64 -45.87 -0.13
CA GLU A 217 20.20 -46.38 -1.41
C GLU A 217 20.30 -45.26 -2.46
N MET A 218 21.49 -45.12 -3.05
CA MET A 218 21.80 -44.18 -4.11
C MET A 218 21.17 -44.66 -5.44
N THR A 219 19.92 -44.28 -5.69
CA THR A 219 19.26 -44.47 -6.99
C THR A 219 19.70 -43.36 -7.95
N PRO A 220 20.19 -43.67 -9.17
CA PRO A 220 20.56 -42.65 -10.14
C PRO A 220 19.31 -41.88 -10.59
N LEU A 221 19.31 -40.57 -10.34
CA LEU A 221 18.26 -39.64 -10.72
C LEU A 221 18.04 -39.66 -12.24
N LEU A 222 17.07 -40.46 -12.69
CA LEU A 222 16.36 -40.20 -13.93
C LEU A 222 15.54 -38.94 -13.72
N ILE A 223 16.11 -37.81 -14.13
CA ILE A 223 15.43 -36.53 -14.24
C ILE A 223 14.22 -36.75 -15.15
N ASP A 224 13.01 -36.75 -14.57
CA ASP A 224 11.76 -36.87 -15.30
C ASP A 224 11.52 -35.56 -16.08
N ASP A 225 12.04 -35.53 -17.30
CA ASP A 225 11.93 -34.43 -18.28
C ASP A 225 10.48 -34.05 -18.65
N ASN A 226 9.47 -34.76 -18.12
CA ASN A 226 8.06 -34.39 -18.27
C ASN A 226 7.61 -33.28 -17.30
N ALA A 227 8.33 -33.03 -16.21
CA ALA A 227 7.94 -31.99 -15.24
C ALA A 227 8.15 -30.55 -15.79
N TYR A 228 9.14 -30.35 -16.65
CA TYR A 228 9.45 -29.02 -17.23
C TYR A 228 8.56 -28.62 -18.42
N LEU A 229 7.88 -29.57 -19.08
CA LEU A 229 6.99 -29.27 -20.21
C LEU A 229 5.53 -29.03 -19.80
N ASN A 230 5.14 -29.42 -18.60
CA ASN A 230 3.80 -29.15 -18.04
C ASN A 230 3.77 -27.94 -17.10
N SER A 231 4.92 -27.36 -16.74
CA SER A 231 4.98 -26.05 -16.10
C SER A 231 4.98 -24.95 -17.17
N ALA A 232 3.83 -24.72 -17.81
CA ALA A 232 3.61 -23.40 -18.41
C ALA A 232 3.82 -22.37 -17.28
N PRO A 233 4.66 -21.33 -17.45
CA PRO A 233 4.72 -20.26 -16.47
C PRO A 233 3.28 -19.78 -16.29
N PRO A 234 2.78 -19.61 -15.05
CA PRO A 234 1.42 -19.17 -14.83
C PRO A 234 1.23 -17.83 -15.55
N ILE A 235 0.61 -17.87 -16.73
CA ILE A 235 0.28 -16.70 -17.52
C ILE A 235 -0.80 -16.00 -16.73
N LEU A 236 -0.35 -15.01 -15.97
CA LEU A 236 -1.09 -14.15 -15.06
C LEU A 236 -1.47 -14.84 -13.74
N PRO A 237 -1.19 -14.21 -12.58
CA PRO A 237 -1.76 -14.65 -11.31
C PRO A 237 -3.28 -14.54 -11.41
N GLN A 238 -3.94 -15.66 -11.67
CA GLN A 238 -5.39 -15.76 -11.64
C GLN A 238 -5.82 -15.39 -10.21
N TYR A 239 -6.48 -14.25 -10.11
CA TYR A 239 -6.81 -13.56 -8.86
C TYR A 239 -7.99 -14.29 -8.18
N SER A 240 -7.82 -15.56 -7.81
CA SER A 240 -8.80 -16.32 -7.03
C SER A 240 -8.55 -16.12 -5.55
N GLU A 241 -8.73 -14.91 -5.06
CA GLU A 241 -8.89 -14.68 -3.62
C GLU A 241 -10.25 -14.02 -3.44
N THR A 242 -11.28 -14.85 -3.65
CA THR A 242 -12.64 -14.59 -3.22
C THR A 242 -12.64 -14.69 -1.70
N GLU A 243 -12.17 -13.65 -0.98
CA GLU A 243 -12.74 -13.35 0.34
C GLU A 243 -14.24 -13.24 0.08
N LYS A 244 -14.99 -14.28 0.47
CA LYS A 244 -16.43 -14.42 0.20
C LYS A 244 -17.09 -13.15 0.75
N PRO A 245 -17.56 -12.22 -0.10
CA PRO A 245 -18.20 -11.02 0.39
C PRO A 245 -19.46 -11.46 1.13
N GLU A 246 -19.66 -10.92 2.33
CA GLU A 246 -20.93 -10.96 3.04
C GLU A 246 -22.07 -10.64 2.05
N ASP A 247 -22.99 -11.60 1.88
CA ASP A 247 -24.27 -11.64 1.16
C ASP A 247 -24.66 -10.48 0.22
N LEU A 248 -23.75 -10.00 -0.63
CA LEU A 248 -24.12 -9.06 -1.69
C LEU A 248 -24.90 -9.81 -2.78
N PRO A 249 -26.07 -9.30 -3.21
CA PRO A 249 -26.87 -9.97 -4.23
C PRO A 249 -26.06 -10.20 -5.53
N PRO A 250 -26.20 -11.38 -6.16
CA PRO A 250 -25.39 -11.75 -7.32
C PRO A 250 -25.49 -10.70 -8.43
N MET A 251 -24.35 -10.28 -8.97
CA MET A 251 -24.31 -9.29 -10.07
C MET A 251 -24.89 -9.88 -11.35
N GLY A 252 -25.88 -9.19 -11.92
CA GLY A 252 -26.43 -9.48 -13.24
C GLY A 252 -25.40 -9.29 -14.36
N VAL A 253 -25.66 -9.87 -15.54
CA VAL A 253 -24.72 -9.86 -16.68
C VAL A 253 -24.37 -8.44 -17.13
N THR A 254 -25.35 -7.55 -17.22
CA THR A 254 -25.14 -6.15 -17.60
C THR A 254 -24.26 -5.41 -16.59
N GLN A 255 -24.48 -5.65 -15.29
CA GLN A 255 -23.65 -5.11 -14.22
C GLN A 255 -22.21 -5.63 -14.29
N ARG A 256 -21.99 -6.87 -14.72
CA ARG A 256 -20.62 -7.40 -14.93
C ARG A 256 -19.92 -6.71 -16.09
N ILE A 257 -20.62 -6.48 -17.19
CA ILE A 257 -20.07 -5.73 -18.34
C ILE A 257 -19.71 -4.32 -17.88
N VAL A 258 -20.63 -3.62 -17.20
CA VAL A 258 -20.33 -2.28 -16.67
C VAL A 258 -19.19 -2.32 -15.67
N ALA A 259 -19.14 -3.29 -14.76
CA ALA A 259 -18.03 -3.46 -13.83
C ALA A 259 -16.68 -3.74 -14.50
N SER A 260 -16.65 -4.31 -15.72
CA SER A 260 -15.40 -4.45 -16.48
C SER A 260 -14.92 -3.15 -17.12
N PHE A 261 -15.82 -2.22 -17.40
CA PHE A 261 -15.51 -0.94 -18.05
C PHE A 261 -15.45 0.24 -17.07
N THR A 262 -16.04 0.11 -15.89
CA THR A 262 -16.21 1.18 -14.90
C THR A 262 -15.83 0.70 -13.49
N MET A 263 -15.71 1.61 -12.53
CA MET A 263 -15.49 1.25 -11.11
C MET A 263 -16.78 0.81 -10.39
N TYR A 264 -17.81 0.34 -11.11
CA TYR A 264 -19.09 -0.02 -10.52
C TYR A 264 -18.98 -1.07 -9.40
N ALA A 265 -18.14 -2.09 -9.57
CA ALA A 265 -17.94 -3.13 -8.56
C ALA A 265 -17.32 -2.57 -7.26
N GLU A 266 -16.36 -1.65 -7.39
CA GLU A 266 -15.67 -1.02 -6.24
C GLU A 266 -16.57 0.03 -5.55
N LEU A 267 -17.38 0.78 -6.31
CA LEU A 267 -18.32 1.76 -5.77
C LEU A 267 -19.49 1.11 -5.02
N ARG A 268 -19.87 -0.11 -5.41
CA ARG A 268 -20.91 -0.89 -4.74
C ARG A 268 -20.47 -1.39 -3.36
N ASP A 269 -19.17 -1.59 -3.16
CA ASP A 269 -18.61 -1.99 -1.87
C ASP A 269 -18.35 -0.77 -0.99
N GLU A 270 -19.16 -0.62 0.07
CA GLU A 270 -19.09 0.55 0.95
C GLU A 270 -17.73 0.67 1.66
N THR A 271 -17.04 -0.45 1.90
CA THR A 271 -15.74 -0.48 2.55
C THR A 271 -14.61 0.08 1.68
N HIS A 272 -14.82 0.14 0.37
CA HIS A 272 -13.83 0.55 -0.62
C HIS A 272 -14.24 1.81 -1.40
N TYR A 273 -15.39 2.40 -1.07
CA TYR A 273 -15.95 3.55 -1.76
C TYR A 273 -14.97 4.74 -1.86
N GLU A 274 -14.37 5.15 -0.75
CA GLU A 274 -13.45 6.31 -0.71
C GLU A 274 -12.24 6.13 -1.63
N ARG A 275 -11.68 4.91 -1.64
CA ARG A 275 -10.55 4.58 -2.50
C ARG A 275 -10.93 4.56 -3.97
N ALA A 276 -12.09 3.99 -4.30
CA ALA A 276 -12.59 3.96 -5.67
C ALA A 276 -12.88 5.38 -6.17
N PHE A 277 -13.51 6.19 -5.33
CA PHE A 277 -13.90 7.56 -5.66
C PHE A 277 -12.70 8.50 -5.84
N SER A 278 -11.72 8.45 -4.93
CA SER A 278 -10.48 9.23 -5.06
C SER A 278 -9.70 8.86 -6.33
N ARG A 279 -9.66 7.58 -6.69
CA ARG A 279 -9.09 7.13 -7.96
C ARG A 279 -9.87 7.68 -9.15
N GLN A 280 -11.20 7.68 -9.10
CA GLN A 280 -12.04 8.22 -10.16
C GLN A 280 -11.82 9.73 -10.37
N GLN A 281 -11.62 10.50 -9.29
CA GLN A 281 -11.27 11.93 -9.37
C GLN A 281 -9.90 12.19 -9.99
N MET A 282 -8.90 11.37 -9.63
CA MET A 282 -7.59 11.43 -10.28
C MET A 282 -7.72 11.14 -11.78
N GLU A 283 -8.48 10.11 -12.15
CA GLU A 283 -8.74 9.76 -13.56
C GLU A 283 -9.38 10.92 -14.32
N TRP A 284 -10.38 11.61 -13.77
CA TRP A 284 -10.96 12.81 -14.36
C TRP A 284 -9.92 13.92 -14.57
N THR A 285 -9.16 14.25 -13.53
CA THR A 285 -8.13 15.31 -13.63
C THR A 285 -7.10 15.03 -14.74
N TYR A 286 -6.65 13.78 -14.86
CA TYR A 286 -5.74 13.38 -15.95
C TYR A 286 -6.42 13.47 -17.32
N VAL A 287 -7.67 13.02 -17.44
CA VAL A 287 -8.44 13.03 -18.69
C VAL A 287 -8.74 14.46 -19.12
N GLY A 288 -9.16 15.35 -18.22
CA GLY A 288 -9.34 16.77 -18.49
C GLY A 288 -8.07 17.45 -18.97
N GLY A 289 -6.91 17.13 -18.37
CA GLY A 289 -5.62 17.62 -18.82
C GLY A 289 -5.27 17.17 -20.24
N LEU A 290 -5.48 15.89 -20.56
CA LEU A 290 -5.24 15.34 -21.90
C LEU A 290 -6.21 15.91 -22.95
N LEU A 291 -7.49 16.05 -22.61
CA LEU A 291 -8.48 16.69 -23.48
C LEU A 291 -8.12 18.15 -23.77
N THR A 292 -7.65 18.90 -22.77
CA THR A 292 -7.19 20.28 -22.94
C THR A 292 -5.98 20.35 -23.87
N ALA A 293 -5.03 19.43 -23.74
CA ALA A 293 -3.88 19.34 -24.63
C ALA A 293 -4.30 19.02 -26.08
N MET A 294 -5.24 18.08 -26.29
CA MET A 294 -5.77 17.79 -27.63
C MET A 294 -6.53 18.98 -28.22
N ALA A 295 -7.34 19.68 -27.43
CA ALA A 295 -8.03 20.89 -27.88
C ALA A 295 -7.06 22.00 -28.32
N ALA A 296 -5.90 22.13 -27.65
CA ALA A 296 -4.85 23.05 -28.05
C ALA A 296 -4.23 22.66 -29.41
N VAL A 297 -4.02 21.36 -29.65
CA VAL A 297 -3.57 20.84 -30.95
C VAL A 297 -4.60 21.12 -32.04
N ASP A 298 -5.89 20.86 -31.79
CA ASP A 298 -6.98 21.15 -32.73
C ASP A 298 -7.02 22.64 -33.08
N THR A 299 -6.90 23.51 -32.07
CA THR A 299 -6.86 24.97 -32.24
C THR A 299 -5.67 25.40 -33.10
N ALA A 300 -4.49 24.82 -32.86
CA ALA A 300 -3.30 25.08 -33.67
C ALA A 300 -3.52 24.66 -35.13
N VAL A 301 -4.15 23.50 -35.38
CA VAL A 301 -4.50 23.05 -36.73
C VAL A 301 -5.49 24.00 -37.42
N PHE A 302 -6.51 24.50 -36.71
CA PHE A 302 -7.44 25.49 -37.25
C PHE A 302 -6.81 26.86 -37.51
N SER A 303 -5.74 27.22 -36.79
CA SER A 303 -5.04 28.49 -37.01
C SER A 303 -4.22 28.52 -38.30
N ILE A 304 -3.93 27.36 -38.90
CA ILE A 304 -3.24 27.26 -40.18
C ILE A 304 -4.20 27.75 -41.28
N SER A 305 -3.86 28.88 -41.90
CA SER A 305 -4.71 29.51 -42.91
C SER A 305 -4.97 28.58 -44.11
N PRO A 306 -6.17 28.65 -44.73
CA PRO A 306 -6.54 27.80 -45.86
C PRO A 306 -5.68 28.01 -47.11
N ASP A 307 -4.97 29.13 -47.20
CA ASP A 307 -4.03 29.46 -48.29
C ASP A 307 -2.64 28.86 -48.09
N THR A 308 -2.43 28.07 -47.03
CA THR A 308 -1.17 27.38 -46.81
C THR A 308 -0.98 26.23 -47.80
N LEU A 309 0.27 25.84 -47.99
CA LEU A 309 0.80 24.98 -49.06
C LEU A 309 0.17 23.57 -49.17
N PHE A 310 -0.74 23.19 -48.27
CA PHE A 310 -1.40 21.89 -48.23
C PHE A 310 -2.91 22.03 -48.46
N VAL A 311 -3.39 21.57 -49.62
CA VAL A 311 -4.83 21.48 -49.89
C VAL A 311 -5.44 20.43 -48.96
N ILE A 312 -6.07 20.89 -47.88
CA ILE A 312 -6.69 20.02 -46.88
C ILE A 312 -7.93 19.36 -47.49
N ASN A 313 -7.92 18.03 -47.59
CA ASN A 313 -9.03 17.22 -48.06
C ASN A 313 -10.29 17.48 -47.18
N PRO A 314 -11.51 17.58 -47.76
CA PRO A 314 -12.74 17.72 -46.98
C PRO A 314 -12.92 16.64 -45.90
N ILE A 315 -12.43 15.42 -46.14
CA ILE A 315 -12.46 14.32 -45.15
C ILE A 315 -11.60 14.67 -43.92
N ALA A 316 -10.41 15.24 -44.12
CA ALA A 316 -9.54 15.67 -43.03
C ALA A 316 -10.20 16.78 -42.19
N ARG A 317 -10.93 17.70 -42.84
CA ARG A 317 -11.71 18.74 -42.14
C ARG A 317 -12.81 18.17 -41.25
N SER A 318 -13.48 17.11 -41.70
CA SER A 318 -14.49 16.42 -40.88
C SER A 318 -13.87 15.73 -39.66
N PHE A 319 -12.70 15.11 -39.80
CA PHE A 319 -12.00 14.47 -38.68
C PHE A 319 -11.57 15.48 -37.61
N ILE A 320 -10.98 16.60 -38.00
CA ILE A 320 -10.56 17.63 -37.04
C ILE A 320 -11.76 18.31 -36.36
N ALA A 321 -12.85 18.54 -37.09
CA ALA A 321 -14.09 19.08 -36.52
C ALA A 321 -14.73 18.11 -35.51
N LEU A 322 -14.74 16.81 -35.82
CA LEU A 322 -15.20 15.78 -34.90
C LEU A 322 -14.32 15.70 -33.65
N SER A 323 -13.00 15.77 -33.81
CA SER A 323 -12.06 15.76 -32.69
C SER A 323 -12.28 16.94 -31.76
N SER A 324 -12.36 18.14 -32.33
CA SER A 324 -12.57 19.38 -31.58
C SER A 324 -13.91 19.39 -30.83
N THR A 325 -14.98 18.90 -31.46
CA THR A 325 -16.29 18.79 -30.81
C THR A 325 -16.26 17.78 -29.66
N ALA A 326 -15.62 16.62 -29.87
CA ALA A 326 -15.46 15.61 -28.82
C ALA A 326 -14.59 16.12 -27.66
N CYS A 327 -13.51 16.86 -27.95
CA CYS A 327 -12.69 17.56 -26.96
C CYS A 327 -13.53 18.52 -26.10
N GLY A 328 -14.26 19.43 -26.74
CA GLY A 328 -15.06 20.45 -26.05
C GLY A 328 -16.12 19.83 -25.14
N LEU A 329 -16.86 18.83 -25.63
CA LEU A 329 -17.84 18.09 -24.82
C LEU A 329 -17.19 17.35 -23.66
N GLY A 330 -16.04 16.70 -23.90
CA GLY A 330 -15.28 16.01 -22.87
C GLY A 330 -14.82 16.95 -21.75
N ILE A 331 -14.23 18.10 -22.11
CA ILE A 331 -13.77 19.12 -21.15
C ILE A 331 -14.94 19.65 -20.33
N PHE A 332 -16.06 19.95 -20.98
CA PHE A 332 -17.26 20.44 -20.30
C PHE A 332 -17.79 19.41 -19.29
N CYS A 333 -17.91 18.14 -19.69
CA CYS A 333 -18.33 17.06 -18.79
C CYS A 333 -17.35 16.87 -17.63
N ASP A 334 -16.04 16.88 -17.90
CA ASP A 334 -15.00 16.69 -16.89
C ASP A 334 -15.01 17.84 -15.86
N ALA A 335 -15.03 19.09 -16.33
CA ALA A 335 -15.14 20.27 -15.48
C ALA A 335 -16.42 20.24 -14.62
N TRP A 336 -17.55 19.80 -15.20
CA TRP A 336 -18.79 19.62 -14.46
C TRP A 336 -18.65 18.57 -13.33
N PHE A 337 -18.03 17.43 -13.60
CA PHE A 337 -17.79 16.40 -12.57
C PHE A 337 -16.84 16.89 -11.48
N ILE A 338 -15.71 17.49 -11.85
CA ILE A 338 -14.75 18.04 -10.88
C ILE A 338 -15.43 19.09 -10.01
N PHE A 339 -16.12 20.06 -10.62
CA PHE A 339 -16.82 21.10 -9.86
C PHE A 339 -17.88 20.52 -8.92
N ARG A 340 -18.66 19.53 -9.39
CA ARG A 340 -19.74 18.96 -8.60
C ARG A 340 -19.28 18.09 -7.43
N TYR A 341 -18.12 17.43 -7.54
CA TYR A 341 -17.69 16.41 -6.59
C TYR A 341 -16.44 16.76 -5.77
N ASN A 342 -15.63 17.73 -6.19
CA ASN A 342 -14.39 18.08 -5.49
C ASN A 342 -14.65 18.88 -4.19
N PHE A 343 -15.73 19.67 -4.15
CA PHE A 343 -16.06 20.53 -3.00
C PHE A 343 -17.06 19.90 -2.01
N VAL A 344 -17.31 18.60 -2.10
CA VAL A 344 -18.39 17.94 -1.37
C VAL A 344 -17.81 16.87 -0.43
N PRO A 345 -18.21 16.81 0.86
CA PRO A 345 -17.74 15.78 1.77
C PRO A 345 -18.16 14.39 1.27
N LEU A 346 -17.33 13.38 1.56
CA LEU A 346 -17.48 12.03 1.02
C LEU A 346 -18.86 11.42 1.25
N ASP A 347 -19.48 11.64 2.41
CA ASP A 347 -20.82 11.11 2.70
C ASP A 347 -21.90 11.73 1.80
N THR A 348 -21.79 13.03 1.51
CA THR A 348 -22.72 13.69 0.58
C THR A 348 -22.44 13.28 -0.86
N ALA A 349 -21.17 13.07 -1.24
CA ALA A 349 -20.79 12.53 -2.53
C ALA A 349 -21.36 11.11 -2.73
N ARG A 350 -21.31 10.27 -1.67
CA ARG A 350 -21.90 8.93 -1.64
C ARG A 350 -23.38 8.97 -1.96
N VAL A 351 -24.16 9.77 -1.22
CA VAL A 351 -25.60 9.92 -1.46
C VAL A 351 -25.89 10.46 -2.86
N ARG A 352 -25.14 11.46 -3.35
CA ARG A 352 -25.32 12.04 -4.69
C ARG A 352 -24.91 11.13 -5.84
N SER A 353 -24.03 10.17 -5.60
CA SER A 353 -23.58 9.21 -6.61
C SER A 353 -24.55 8.03 -6.79
N ARG A 354 -25.53 7.88 -5.89
CA ARG A 354 -26.65 6.94 -6.09
C ARG A 354 -27.64 7.52 -7.10
N ASP A 355 -28.02 6.69 -8.06
CA ASP A 355 -29.03 6.99 -9.07
C ASP A 355 -30.45 6.93 -8.46
N MET A 356 -31.47 7.22 -9.30
CA MET A 356 -32.88 7.21 -8.87
C MET A 356 -33.35 5.84 -8.34
N PHE A 357 -32.62 4.76 -8.64
CA PHE A 357 -32.91 3.41 -8.18
C PHE A 357 -32.08 3.01 -6.95
N GLY A 358 -31.31 3.95 -6.38
CA GLY A 358 -30.40 3.67 -5.26
C GLY A 358 -29.15 2.89 -5.67
N SER A 359 -28.88 2.73 -6.96
CA SER A 359 -27.72 2.03 -7.51
C SER A 359 -26.63 3.02 -7.96
N TYR A 360 -25.40 2.55 -8.16
CA TYR A 360 -24.31 3.37 -8.73
C TYR A 360 -24.19 3.21 -10.25
N PHE A 361 -25.16 2.57 -10.89
CA PHE A 361 -25.05 2.13 -12.28
C PHE A 361 -24.93 3.30 -13.24
N PHE A 362 -25.90 4.22 -13.23
CA PHE A 362 -25.89 5.37 -14.14
C PHE A 362 -24.74 6.32 -13.85
N PHE A 363 -24.42 6.53 -12.58
CA PHE A 363 -23.28 7.34 -12.17
C PHE A 363 -21.98 6.76 -12.73
N SER A 364 -21.74 5.46 -12.58
CA SER A 364 -20.52 4.81 -13.05
C SER A 364 -20.36 4.89 -14.58
N LEU A 365 -21.47 4.88 -15.33
CA LEU A 365 -21.47 5.04 -16.77
C LEU A 365 -21.19 6.49 -17.18
N GLN A 366 -21.87 7.45 -16.55
CA GLN A 366 -21.70 8.87 -16.82
C GLN A 366 -20.28 9.36 -16.45
N ALA A 367 -19.70 8.83 -15.38
CA ALA A 367 -18.33 9.10 -14.95
C ALA A 367 -17.28 8.74 -16.01
N ARG A 368 -17.60 7.89 -17.00
CA ARG A 368 -16.70 7.48 -18.08
C ARG A 368 -16.88 8.27 -19.37
N VAL A 369 -17.91 9.12 -19.46
CA VAL A 369 -18.16 9.95 -20.66
C VAL A 369 -16.93 10.78 -21.07
N PRO A 370 -16.19 11.45 -20.16
CA PRO A 370 -14.98 12.18 -20.54
C PRO A 370 -13.91 11.31 -21.21
N ILE A 371 -13.72 10.07 -20.74
CA ILE A 371 -12.77 9.11 -21.32
C ILE A 371 -13.23 8.67 -22.71
N ILE A 372 -14.53 8.43 -22.90
CA ILE A 372 -15.08 8.07 -24.22
C ILE A 372 -14.90 9.24 -25.19
N CYS A 373 -15.17 10.48 -24.76
CA CYS A 373 -14.89 11.69 -25.54
C CYS A 373 -13.41 11.82 -25.90
N MET A 374 -12.51 11.55 -24.96
CA MET A 374 -11.06 11.56 -25.17
C MET A 374 -10.64 10.50 -26.21
N LEU A 375 -11.20 9.29 -26.15
CA LEU A 375 -10.92 8.24 -27.12
C LEU A 375 -11.45 8.60 -28.53
N MET A 376 -12.67 9.14 -28.62
CA MET A 376 -13.22 9.60 -29.90
C MET A 376 -12.41 10.74 -30.50
N SER A 377 -12.00 11.71 -29.69
CA SER A 377 -11.11 12.80 -30.11
C SER A 377 -9.75 12.28 -30.56
N GLY A 378 -9.11 11.41 -29.78
CA GLY A 378 -7.81 10.83 -30.15
C GLY A 378 -7.87 10.01 -31.44
N MET A 379 -8.91 9.21 -31.64
CA MET A 379 -9.10 8.43 -32.88
C MET A 379 -9.35 9.33 -34.09
N SER A 380 -10.17 10.38 -33.94
CA SER A 380 -10.43 11.32 -35.03
C SER A 380 -9.22 12.19 -35.36
N LEU A 381 -8.45 12.64 -34.36
CA LEU A 381 -7.19 13.35 -34.55
C LEU A 381 -6.14 12.45 -35.23
N MET A 382 -6.03 11.19 -34.80
CA MET A 382 -5.17 10.21 -35.47
C MET A 382 -5.61 9.97 -36.92
N GLY A 383 -6.92 9.91 -37.19
CA GLY A 383 -7.47 9.83 -38.54
C GLY A 383 -7.11 11.04 -39.40
N PHE A 384 -7.22 12.25 -38.85
CA PHE A 384 -6.77 13.49 -39.49
C PHE A 384 -5.29 13.42 -39.86
N LEU A 385 -4.42 13.09 -38.90
CA LEU A 385 -2.98 12.97 -39.13
C LEU A 385 -2.65 11.88 -40.15
N GLY A 386 -3.39 10.77 -40.13
CA GLY A 386 -3.25 9.69 -41.11
C GLY A 386 -3.59 10.15 -42.54
N VAL A 387 -4.68 10.90 -42.72
CA VAL A 387 -5.07 11.43 -44.03
C VAL A 387 -4.06 12.46 -44.55
N VAL A 388 -3.58 13.35 -43.68
CA VAL A 388 -2.55 14.35 -44.05
C VAL A 388 -1.20 13.69 -44.33
N ALA A 389 -0.78 12.73 -43.53
CA ALA A 389 0.46 12.00 -43.76
C ALA A 389 0.39 11.16 -45.05
N TRP A 390 -0.78 10.57 -45.35
CA TRP A 390 -0.99 9.81 -46.58
C TRP A 390 -0.90 10.68 -47.84
N SER A 391 -1.36 11.94 -47.79
CA SER A 391 -1.24 12.84 -48.94
C SER A 391 0.19 13.31 -49.19
N VAL A 392 1.05 13.34 -48.16
CA VAL A 392 2.44 13.77 -48.27
C VAL A 392 3.39 12.61 -48.59
N TRP A 393 3.31 11.50 -47.84
CA TRP A 393 4.23 10.37 -47.98
C TRP A 393 3.59 9.02 -47.58
N PRO A 394 2.79 8.40 -48.47
CA PRO A 394 2.03 7.20 -48.14
C PRO A 394 2.93 5.99 -47.85
N THR A 395 4.04 5.85 -48.58
CA THR A 395 5.02 4.77 -48.35
C THR A 395 5.64 4.84 -46.97
N GLY A 396 6.04 6.05 -46.52
CA GLY A 396 6.59 6.26 -45.18
C GLY A 396 5.58 5.92 -44.09
N LEU A 397 4.33 6.35 -44.25
CA LEU A 397 3.25 6.04 -43.30
C LEU A 397 3.02 4.53 -43.18
N LEU A 398 3.01 3.78 -44.29
CA LEU A 398 2.85 2.32 -44.28
C LEU A 398 4.02 1.62 -43.57
N VAL A 399 5.26 1.99 -43.89
CA VAL A 399 6.45 1.39 -43.28
C VAL A 399 6.49 1.67 -41.77
N LEU A 400 6.22 2.91 -41.37
CA LEU A 400 6.21 3.31 -39.96
C LEU A 400 5.07 2.64 -39.19
N SER A 401 3.86 2.61 -39.76
CA SER A 401 2.69 1.94 -39.16
C SER A 401 2.94 0.44 -38.99
N PHE A 402 3.51 -0.21 -40.01
CA PHE A 402 3.91 -1.62 -39.92
C PHE A 402 4.94 -1.85 -38.82
N LEU A 403 5.99 -1.02 -38.75
CA LEU A 403 7.03 -1.12 -37.72
C LEU A 403 6.44 -0.99 -36.31
N VAL A 404 5.60 0.03 -36.07
CA VAL A 404 4.94 0.23 -34.76
C VAL A 404 4.01 -0.93 -34.44
N GLY A 405 3.26 -1.44 -35.42
CA GLY A 405 2.41 -2.61 -35.27
C GLY A 405 3.18 -3.87 -34.88
N VAL A 406 4.33 -4.11 -35.50
CA VAL A 406 5.25 -5.21 -35.14
C VAL A 406 5.79 -5.03 -33.74
N LEU A 407 6.20 -3.81 -33.36
CA LEU A 407 6.70 -3.53 -32.01
C LEU A 407 5.63 -3.73 -30.94
N MET A 408 4.39 -3.30 -31.19
CA MET A 408 3.27 -3.48 -30.26
C MET A 408 2.84 -4.95 -30.13
N THR A 409 2.93 -5.72 -31.23
CA THR A 409 2.61 -7.15 -31.22
C THR A 409 3.79 -8.05 -30.85
N LEU A 410 4.99 -7.49 -30.63
CA LEU A 410 6.22 -8.23 -30.37
C LEU A 410 6.09 -9.15 -29.15
N GLN A 411 5.40 -8.73 -28.10
CA GLN A 411 5.16 -9.57 -26.92
C GLN A 411 4.39 -10.85 -27.28
N PHE A 412 3.36 -10.72 -28.12
CA PHE A 412 2.57 -11.85 -28.60
C PHE A 412 3.34 -12.70 -29.61
N LEU A 413 4.19 -12.09 -30.45
CA LEU A 413 5.07 -12.82 -31.37
C LEU A 413 6.11 -13.65 -30.62
N VAL A 414 6.77 -13.07 -29.61
CA VAL A 414 7.72 -13.79 -28.75
C VAL A 414 7.03 -14.91 -28.00
N PHE A 415 5.84 -14.65 -27.44
CA PHE A 415 5.04 -15.67 -26.77
C PHE A 415 4.64 -16.80 -27.73
N GLY A 416 4.15 -16.45 -28.92
CA GLY A 416 3.76 -17.41 -29.97
C GLY A 416 4.94 -18.22 -30.49
N ALA A 417 6.10 -17.60 -30.69
CA ALA A 417 7.33 -18.27 -31.11
C ALA A 417 7.83 -19.24 -30.04
N TRP A 418 7.87 -18.79 -28.77
CA TRP A 418 8.22 -19.65 -27.65
C TRP A 418 7.28 -20.86 -27.54
N TRP A 419 5.97 -20.62 -27.67
CA TRP A 419 4.96 -21.68 -27.67
C TRP A 419 5.15 -22.66 -28.85
N PHE A 420 5.41 -22.14 -30.06
CA PHE A 420 5.62 -22.95 -31.26
C PHE A 420 6.87 -23.81 -31.14
N VAL A 421 8.00 -23.25 -30.68
CA VAL A 421 9.24 -24.00 -30.43
C VAL A 421 9.00 -25.11 -29.41
N GLY A 422 8.29 -24.82 -28.32
CA GLY A 422 7.90 -25.83 -27.33
C GLY A 422 7.08 -26.98 -27.94
N LYS A 423 6.15 -26.68 -28.84
CA LYS A 423 5.36 -27.69 -29.57
C LYS A 423 6.21 -28.52 -30.52
N VAL A 424 7.08 -27.89 -31.30
CA VAL A 424 7.98 -28.58 -32.24
C VAL A 424 8.95 -29.49 -31.49
N MET A 425 9.55 -29.03 -30.39
CA MET A 425 10.44 -29.86 -29.55
C MET A 425 9.69 -31.07 -28.96
N CYS A 426 8.45 -30.88 -28.50
CA CYS A 426 7.63 -31.97 -27.98
C CYS A 426 7.29 -33.01 -29.07
N MET A 427 6.92 -32.56 -30.28
CA MET A 427 6.66 -33.46 -31.41
C MET A 427 7.92 -34.19 -31.87
N GLY A 428 9.06 -33.50 -31.95
CA GLY A 428 10.35 -34.12 -32.26
C GLY A 428 10.75 -35.20 -31.26
N ARG A 429 10.54 -34.95 -29.96
CA ARG A 429 10.77 -35.95 -28.90
C ARG A 429 9.85 -37.18 -29.06
N LYS A 430 8.58 -36.99 -29.40
CA LYS A 430 7.64 -38.11 -29.63
C LYS A 430 8.06 -38.96 -30.84
N ILE A 431 8.41 -38.31 -31.95
CA ILE A 431 8.88 -39.00 -33.16
C ILE A 431 10.19 -39.76 -32.87
N GLY A 432 11.14 -39.14 -32.17
CA GLY A 432 12.40 -39.78 -31.78
C GLY A 432 12.20 -41.03 -30.92
N ARG A 433 11.25 -41.01 -29.96
CA ARG A 433 10.90 -42.21 -29.17
C ARG A 433 10.28 -43.30 -30.04
N ALA A 434 9.41 -42.95 -30.99
CA ALA A 434 8.79 -43.92 -31.89
C ALA A 434 9.82 -44.59 -32.81
N VAL A 435 10.77 -43.83 -33.38
CA VAL A 435 11.86 -44.38 -34.19
C VAL A 435 12.77 -45.28 -33.36
N LYS A 436 13.17 -44.86 -32.15
CA LYS A 436 13.98 -45.69 -31.24
C LYS A 436 13.29 -47.00 -30.89
N TRP A 437 11.97 -46.99 -30.69
CA TRP A 437 11.19 -48.20 -30.43
C TRP A 437 11.14 -49.14 -31.65
N LEU A 438 10.96 -48.61 -32.86
CA LEU A 438 10.97 -49.41 -34.09
C LEU A 438 12.34 -50.04 -34.36
N VAL A 439 13.42 -49.27 -34.19
CA VAL A 439 14.79 -49.78 -34.37
C VAL A 439 15.16 -50.82 -33.30
N GLY A 440 14.76 -50.59 -32.04
CA GLY A 440 15.00 -51.55 -30.96
C GLY A 440 14.25 -52.87 -31.14
N ARG A 441 13.08 -52.86 -31.79
CA ARG A 441 12.28 -54.06 -32.03
C ARG A 441 12.85 -54.94 -33.15
N GLY A 442 13.50 -54.34 -34.16
CA GLY A 442 14.11 -55.08 -35.27
C GLY A 442 15.42 -55.82 -34.93
N SER A 443 16.07 -55.50 -33.80
CA SER A 443 17.38 -56.07 -33.45
C SER A 443 17.31 -57.29 -32.51
N GLY A 444 16.12 -57.70 -32.06
CA GLY A 444 15.95 -58.78 -31.06
C GLY A 444 15.48 -60.13 -31.61
N GLU A 445 15.20 -60.26 -32.90
CA GLU A 445 14.47 -61.40 -33.48
C GLU A 445 15.35 -62.25 -34.40
N GLY A 446 16.59 -62.52 -33.96
CA GLY A 446 17.60 -63.14 -34.82
C GLY A 446 18.64 -64.00 -34.10
N THR A 447 18.28 -64.78 -33.08
CA THR A 447 19.12 -65.91 -32.66
C THR A 447 18.31 -66.97 -31.91
N SER A 448 18.56 -68.22 -32.31
CA SER A 448 18.15 -69.50 -31.72
C SER A 448 16.68 -69.90 -31.79
N ASN A 449 16.34 -70.75 -32.76
CA ASN A 449 16.20 -72.19 -32.45
C ASN A 449 16.09 -73.03 -33.74
N THR A 450 17.13 -73.82 -33.99
CA THR A 450 17.15 -75.01 -34.85
C THR A 450 18.09 -76.02 -34.18
N PRO A 451 17.81 -77.32 -34.35
CA PRO A 451 16.76 -78.11 -33.70
C PRO A 451 17.18 -78.73 -32.36
#